data_AF-X0XSK4-F1
#
_entry.id   AF-X0XSK4-F1
#
_cell.length_a   1.000
_cell.length_b   1.000
_cell.length_c   1.000
_cell.angle_alpha   90.00
_cell.angle_beta   90.00
_cell.angle_gamma   90.00
#
_symmetry.space_group_name_H-M   'P 1'
#
loop_
_entity.id
_entity.type
_entity.pdbx_description
1 polymer ?
#
loop_
_entity_poly.entity_id
_entity_poly.type
_entity_poly.pdbx_seq_one_letter_code
_entity_poly.pdbx_strand_id
1 'polypeptide(L)'
;ALKDSQFKDVKSVREYSIRSAVCVPLLFREEVMGVVYLDNRISAGSFSQDDMMFLTALCHQAGIAMRNAWLHRQVVQENIRLGKALKPKFQVMGESEEMKKVFAAIKKVAPS
;
A
#
# COMPACT_ATOMS: atom_id res chain seq x y z
N ALA A 1 -24.81 11.12 -9.53
CA ALA A 1 -24.35 12.10 -8.54
C ALA A 1 -25.52 12.90 -7.94
N LEU A 2 -26.20 13.79 -8.69
CA LEU A 2 -27.23 14.70 -8.13
C LEU A 2 -28.53 14.06 -7.58
N LYS A 3 -28.80 12.79 -7.90
CA LYS A 3 -29.99 12.05 -7.43
C LYS A 3 -29.75 11.24 -6.15
N ASP A 4 -28.51 11.10 -5.72
CA ASP A 4 -28.16 10.29 -4.55
C ASP A 4 -28.16 11.17 -3.29
N SER A 5 -29.02 10.85 -2.32
CA SER A 5 -29.25 11.66 -1.12
C SER A 5 -28.01 11.79 -0.23
N GLN A 6 -27.03 10.90 -0.35
CA GLN A 6 -25.78 10.96 0.41
C GLN A 6 -24.75 11.98 -0.13
N PHE A 7 -24.95 12.50 -1.35
CA PHE A 7 -23.97 13.41 -2.00
C PHE A 7 -24.47 14.86 -2.15
N LYS A 8 -25.64 15.21 -1.60
CA LYS A 8 -26.24 16.55 -1.77
C LYS A 8 -25.53 17.68 -1.02
N ASP A 9 -24.82 17.37 0.07
CA ASP A 9 -24.24 18.39 0.99
C ASP A 9 -22.72 18.57 0.88
N VAL A 10 -22.05 17.89 -0.05
CA VAL A 10 -20.61 18.06 -0.24
C VAL A 10 -20.34 19.28 -1.15
N LYS A 11 -19.76 20.36 -0.58
CA LYS A 11 -19.45 21.63 -1.30
C LYS A 11 -18.75 21.42 -2.66
N SER A 12 -17.89 20.41 -2.78
CA SER A 12 -17.15 20.10 -4.02
C SER A 12 -18.05 19.68 -5.20
N VAL A 13 -19.23 19.11 -4.95
CA VAL A 13 -20.13 18.63 -6.02
C VAL A 13 -20.82 19.79 -6.74
N ARG A 14 -21.13 20.88 -6.02
CA ARG A 14 -21.75 22.09 -6.59
C ARG A 14 -20.75 22.98 -7.31
N GLU A 15 -19.52 23.07 -6.81
CA GLU A 15 -18.50 24.00 -7.33
C GLU A 15 -17.83 23.48 -8.63
N TYR A 16 -17.80 22.15 -8.83
CA TYR A 16 -17.15 21.51 -9.99
C TYR A 16 -18.09 20.93 -11.06
N SER A 17 -19.40 21.15 -10.97
CA SER A 17 -20.39 20.61 -11.93
C SER A 17 -20.25 19.10 -12.17
N ILE A 18 -20.04 18.30 -11.11
CA ILE A 18 -19.93 16.85 -11.24
C ILE A 18 -21.30 16.28 -11.62
N ARG A 19 -21.41 15.73 -12.84
CA ARG A 19 -22.67 15.23 -13.42
C ARG A 19 -22.91 13.76 -13.11
N SER A 20 -21.85 12.95 -13.05
CA SER A 20 -21.91 11.56 -12.60
C SER A 20 -20.67 11.21 -11.77
N ALA A 21 -20.83 10.25 -10.86
CA ALA A 21 -19.74 9.76 -10.02
C ALA A 21 -19.99 8.29 -9.66
N VAL A 22 -18.92 7.53 -9.51
CA VAL A 22 -18.91 6.12 -9.12
C VAL A 22 -17.87 5.92 -8.03
N CYS A 23 -18.24 5.12 -7.03
CA CYS A 23 -17.35 4.65 -5.97
C CYS A 23 -17.28 3.13 -6.04
N VAL A 24 -16.08 2.57 -6.24
CA VAL A 24 -15.86 1.11 -6.26
C VAL A 24 -14.90 0.72 -5.14
N PRO A 25 -15.29 -0.21 -4.25
CA PRO A 25 -14.44 -0.59 -3.12
C PRO A 25 -13.22 -1.40 -3.59
N LEU A 26 -12.07 -1.12 -2.99
CA LEU A 26 -10.87 -1.94 -3.10
C LEU A 26 -10.95 -3.04 -2.05
N LEU A 27 -11.26 -4.26 -2.48
CA LEU A 27 -11.52 -5.39 -1.59
C LEU A 27 -10.34 -6.35 -1.57
N PHE A 28 -10.03 -6.84 -0.37
CA PHE A 28 -9.22 -8.03 -0.19
C PHE A 28 -10.00 -9.01 0.68
N ARG A 29 -10.41 -10.14 0.10
CA ARG A 29 -11.41 -11.04 0.72
C ARG A 29 -12.68 -10.24 1.04
N GLU A 30 -13.11 -10.23 2.30
CA GLU A 30 -14.30 -9.52 2.78
C GLU A 30 -13.96 -8.15 3.41
N GLU A 31 -12.70 -7.75 3.38
CA GLU A 31 -12.25 -6.49 4.00
C GLU A 31 -12.11 -5.38 2.95
N VAL A 32 -12.76 -4.25 3.20
CA VAL A 32 -12.61 -3.02 2.41
C VAL A 32 -11.32 -2.33 2.81
N MET A 33 -10.35 -2.32 1.90
CA MET A 33 -9.05 -1.65 2.09
C MET A 33 -9.08 -0.18 1.70
N GLY A 34 -10.07 0.23 0.91
CA GLY A 34 -10.22 1.59 0.41
C GLY A 34 -11.31 1.68 -0.64
N VAL A 35 -11.38 2.82 -1.33
CA VAL A 35 -12.36 3.07 -2.40
C VAL A 35 -11.70 3.82 -3.56
N VAL A 36 -12.02 3.43 -4.79
CA VAL A 36 -11.71 4.18 -6.00
C VAL A 36 -12.89 5.09 -6.30
N TYR A 37 -12.64 6.39 -6.35
CA TYR A 37 -13.61 7.41 -6.71
C TYR A 37 -13.36 7.90 -8.13
N LEU A 38 -14.40 7.89 -8.96
CA LEU A 38 -14.39 8.41 -10.32
C LEU A 38 -15.51 9.43 -10.46
N ASP A 39 -15.19 10.64 -10.91
CA ASP A 39 -16.17 11.66 -11.28
C ASP A 39 -16.14 11.93 -12.79
N ASN A 40 -17.29 12.23 -13.36
CA ASN A 40 -17.41 12.76 -14.72
C ASN A 40 -18.22 14.05 -14.69
N ARG A 41 -17.61 15.09 -15.28
CA ARG A 41 -18.13 16.47 -15.33
C ARG A 41 -18.79 16.81 -16.67
N ILE A 42 -18.62 15.96 -17.68
CA ILE A 42 -19.02 16.22 -19.07
C ILE A 42 -20.41 15.63 -19.35
N SER A 43 -20.63 14.34 -19.05
CA SER A 43 -21.89 13.64 -19.29
C SER A 43 -22.54 13.10 -18.00
N ALA A 44 -23.88 13.05 -18.00
CA ALA A 44 -24.65 12.36 -16.98
C ALA A 44 -24.91 10.92 -17.45
N GLY A 45 -24.89 9.94 -16.53
CA GLY A 45 -25.11 8.53 -16.87
C GLY A 45 -23.93 7.86 -17.59
N SER A 46 -22.72 8.39 -17.44
CA SER A 46 -21.54 7.98 -18.21
C SER A 46 -20.93 6.63 -17.81
N PHE A 47 -21.44 6.02 -16.75
CA PHE A 47 -20.97 4.72 -16.28
C PHE A 47 -22.08 3.71 -16.55
N SER A 48 -21.86 2.85 -17.52
CA SER A 48 -22.72 1.72 -17.84
C SER A 48 -22.56 0.60 -16.82
N GLN A 49 -23.43 -0.41 -16.89
CA GLN A 49 -23.29 -1.61 -16.07
C GLN A 49 -22.00 -2.38 -16.39
N ASP A 50 -21.59 -2.39 -17.66
CA ASP A 50 -20.33 -3.01 -18.09
C ASP A 50 -19.11 -2.28 -17.50
N ASP A 51 -19.16 -0.95 -17.44
CA ASP A 51 -18.12 -0.15 -16.77
C ASP A 51 -18.05 -0.50 -15.28
N MET A 52 -19.20 -0.67 -14.62
CA MET A 52 -19.24 -1.07 -13.21
C MET A 52 -18.67 -2.47 -12.99
N MET A 53 -18.97 -3.43 -13.86
CA MET A 53 -18.42 -4.78 -13.78
C MET A 53 -16.91 -4.76 -13.98
N PHE A 54 -16.43 -4.03 -14.99
CA PHE A 54 -15.00 -3.87 -15.26
C PHE A 54 -14.27 -3.21 -14.09
N LEU A 55 -14.78 -2.08 -13.60
CA LEU A 55 -14.19 -1.36 -12.47
C LEU A 55 -14.18 -2.21 -11.20
N THR A 56 -15.22 -2.99 -10.94
CA THR A 56 -15.28 -3.91 -9.80
C THR A 56 -14.19 -4.99 -9.91
N ALA A 57 -14.04 -5.62 -11.08
CA ALA A 57 -13.00 -6.61 -11.31
C ALA A 57 -11.58 -6.00 -11.16
N LEU A 58 -11.38 -4.79 -11.68
CA LEU A 58 -10.13 -4.05 -11.54
C LEU A 58 -9.84 -3.73 -10.08
N CYS A 59 -10.83 -3.25 -9.33
CA CYS A 59 -10.68 -2.91 -7.92
C CYS A 59 -10.42 -4.13 -7.02
N HIS A 60 -10.97 -5.30 -7.37
CA HIS A 60 -10.61 -6.56 -6.71
C HIS A 60 -9.12 -6.89 -6.91
N GLN A 61 -8.61 -6.80 -8.14
CA GLN A 61 -7.18 -7.06 -8.40
C GLN A 61 -6.29 -6.01 -7.72
N ALA A 62 -6.69 -4.74 -7.76
CA ALA A 62 -5.97 -3.66 -7.08
C ALA A 62 -5.96 -3.87 -5.55
N GLY A 63 -7.05 -4.34 -4.95
CA GLY A 63 -7.12 -4.70 -3.53
C GLY A 63 -6.11 -5.78 -3.15
N ILE A 64 -5.99 -6.84 -3.96
CA ILE A 64 -4.95 -7.88 -3.77
C ILE A 64 -3.54 -7.29 -3.87
N ALA A 65 -3.27 -6.51 -4.92
CA ALA A 65 -1.95 -5.92 -5.13
C ALA A 65 -1.56 -4.97 -3.98
N MET A 66 -2.48 -4.14 -3.51
CA MET A 66 -2.26 -3.25 -2.37
C MET A 66 -1.98 -4.03 -1.08
N ARG A 67 -2.72 -5.11 -0.81
CA ARG A 67 -2.44 -5.97 0.35
C ARG A 67 -1.04 -6.56 0.30
N ASN A 68 -0.63 -7.07 -0.86
CA ASN A 68 0.70 -7.62 -1.06
C ASN A 68 1.79 -6.57 -0.86
N ALA A 69 1.61 -5.36 -1.41
CA ALA A 69 2.55 -4.26 -1.26
C ALA A 69 2.69 -3.84 0.22
N TRP A 70 1.57 -3.78 0.96
CA TRP A 70 1.59 -3.47 2.38
C TRP A 70 2.30 -4.55 3.20
N LEU A 71 1.97 -5.82 2.98
CA LEU A 71 2.61 -6.94 3.66
C LEU A 71 4.13 -6.96 3.39
N HIS A 72 4.52 -6.79 2.14
CA HIS A 72 5.94 -6.70 1.77
C HIS A 72 6.64 -5.55 2.50
N ARG A 73 6.02 -4.37 2.55
CA ARG A 73 6.55 -3.21 3.28
C ARG A 73 6.75 -3.51 4.77
N GLN A 74 5.80 -4.19 5.39
CA GLN A 74 5.88 -4.57 6.80
C GLN A 74 7.04 -5.56 7.06
N VAL A 75 7.21 -6.56 6.19
CA VAL A 75 8.34 -7.51 6.27
C VAL A 75 9.67 -6.78 6.13
N VAL A 76 9.81 -5.87 5.15
CA VAL A 76 11.03 -5.09 4.95
C VAL A 76 11.33 -4.20 6.16
N GLN A 77 10.32 -3.53 6.72
CA GLN A 77 10.48 -2.70 7.91
C GLN A 77 10.93 -3.51 9.12
N GLU A 78 10.35 -4.69 9.33
CA GLU A 78 10.72 -5.56 10.43
C GLU A 78 12.14 -6.10 10.28
N ASN A 79 12.55 -6.50 9.08
CA ASN A 79 13.94 -6.87 8.79
C ASN A 79 14.92 -5.74 9.11
N ILE A 80 14.59 -4.50 8.73
CA ILE A 80 15.41 -3.32 9.07
C ILE A 80 15.45 -3.10 10.59
N ARG A 81 14.31 -3.26 11.29
CA ARG A 81 14.22 -3.09 12.75
C ARG A 81 15.09 -4.11 13.47
N LEU A 82 14.97 -5.40 13.11
CA LEU A 82 15.77 -6.49 13.68
C LEU A 82 17.26 -6.28 13.37
N GLY A 83 17.61 -5.94 12.13
CA GLY A 83 18.98 -5.63 11.74
C GLY A 83 19.59 -4.50 12.58
N LYS A 84 18.83 -3.44 12.85
CA LYS A 84 19.26 -2.34 13.73
C LYS A 84 19.40 -2.78 15.19
N ALA A 85 18.50 -3.59 15.72
CA ALA A 85 18.54 -4.07 17.10
C ALA A 85 19.72 -5.00 17.38
N LEU A 86 20.18 -5.73 16.37
CA LEU A 86 21.32 -6.63 16.46
C LEU A 86 22.67 -5.89 16.41
N LYS A 87 22.78 -4.77 15.68
CA LYS A 87 24.04 -4.01 15.55
C LYS A 87 24.71 -3.65 16.90
N PRO A 88 24.00 -3.09 17.90
CA PRO A 88 24.61 -2.77 19.19
C PRO A 88 25.11 -4.00 19.96
N LYS A 89 24.35 -5.12 19.92
CA LYS A 89 24.74 -6.37 20.60
C LYS A 89 26.03 -6.96 20.02
N PHE A 90 26.16 -6.95 18.69
CA PHE A 90 27.35 -7.45 18.02
C PHE A 90 28.54 -6.49 18.08
N GLN A 91 28.32 -5.17 18.21
CA GLN A 91 29.41 -4.22 18.41
C GLN A 91 30.10 -4.43 19.76
N VAL A 92 29.33 -4.58 20.85
CA VAL A 92 29.89 -4.84 22.18
C VAL A 92 30.67 -6.17 22.22
N MET A 93 30.17 -7.21 21.56
CA MET A 93 30.87 -8.49 21.46
C MET A 93 32.07 -8.43 20.49
N GLY A 94 31.99 -7.62 19.43
CA GLY A 94 33.03 -7.42 18.42
C GLY A 94 34.22 -6.58 18.85
N GLU A 95 34.06 -5.74 19.88
CA GLU A 95 35.15 -4.96 20.47
C GLU A 95 36.02 -5.74 21.46
N SER A 96 35.62 -6.96 21.85
CA SER A 96 36.43 -7.86 22.67
C SER A 96 37.73 -8.26 21.96
N GLU A 97 38.79 -8.46 22.72
CA GLU A 97 40.12 -8.74 22.17
C GLU A 97 40.18 -10.12 21.49
N GLU A 98 39.40 -11.08 21.99
CA GLU A 98 39.19 -12.41 21.41
C GLU A 98 38.45 -12.30 20.08
N MET A 99 37.42 -11.45 20.02
CA MET A 99 36.58 -11.34 18.83
C MET A 99 37.27 -10.60 17.68
N LYS A 100 38.13 -9.62 17.97
CA LYS A 100 39.03 -8.99 16.98
C LYS A 100 39.93 -10.01 16.29
N LYS A 101 40.48 -10.98 17.05
CA LYS A 101 41.30 -12.06 16.48
C LYS A 101 40.50 -12.96 15.55
N VAL A 102 39.26 -13.29 15.92
CA VAL A 102 38.35 -14.08 15.07
C VAL A 102 38.00 -13.33 13.78
N PHE A 103 37.66 -12.03 13.83
CA PHE A 103 37.40 -11.24 12.62
C PHE A 103 38.64 -11.10 11.73
N ALA A 104 39.83 -10.94 12.31
CA ALA A 104 41.08 -10.92 11.56
C ALA A 104 41.35 -12.25 10.85
N ALA A 105 41.04 -13.39 11.50
CA ALA A 105 41.12 -14.71 10.89
C ALA A 105 40.13 -14.85 9.74
N ILE A 106 38.86 -14.49 9.93
CA ILE A 106 37.82 -14.56 8.87
C ILE A 106 38.22 -13.73 7.64
N LYS A 107 38.74 -12.51 7.85
CA LYS A 107 39.19 -11.62 6.76
C LYS A 107 40.41 -12.17 6.01
N LYS A 108 41.18 -13.06 6.64
CA LYS A 108 42.33 -13.75 6.02
C LYS A 108 41.92 -14.96 5.17
N VAL A 109 40.83 -15.64 5.52
CA VAL A 109 40.33 -16.83 4.79
C VAL A 109 39.20 -16.54 3.80
N ALA A 110 38.51 -15.40 3.90
CA ALA A 110 37.54 -14.99 2.89
C ALA A 110 38.27 -14.49 1.64
N PRO A 111 38.21 -15.22 0.50
CA PRO A 111 38.59 -14.64 -0.78
C PRO A 111 37.53 -13.58 -1.11
N SER A 112 37.98 -12.40 -1.54
CA SER A 112 37.11 -11.36 -2.10
C SER A 112 36.17 -11.91 -3.16
#